data_AF-A0A256EZG3-F1
#
_entry.id   AF-A0A256EZG3-F1
#
_cell.length_a   1.000
_cell.length_b   1.000
_cell.length_c   1.000
_cell.angle_alpha   90.00
_cell.angle_beta   90.00
_cell.angle_gamma   90.00
#
_symmetry.space_group_name_H-M   'P 1'
#
loop_
_entity.id
_entity.type
_entity.pdbx_description
1 polymer ?
#
loop_
_entity_poly.entity_id
_entity_poly.type
_entity_poly.pdbx_seq_one_letter_code
_entity_poly.pdbx_strand_id
1 'polypeptide(L)' 'MHIMVRDKRNGAEEWITLEQASELLGIAADEIDEALEEFGECEGGYYIALQPE' A
#
# COMPACT_ATOMS: atom_id res chain seq x y z
N MET A 1 -3.81 -11.01 -2.16
CA MET A 1 -2.83 -10.40 -3.10
C MET A 1 -1.67 -9.85 -2.30
N HIS A 2 -0.44 -9.91 -2.83
CA HIS A 2 0.70 -9.20 -2.23
C HIS A 2 0.97 -7.94 -3.04
N ILE A 3 1.27 -6.85 -2.34
CA ILE A 3 1.56 -5.54 -2.91
C ILE A 3 2.89 -5.02 -2.35
N MET A 4 3.51 -4.08 -3.05
CA MET A 4 4.69 -3.41 -2.52
C MET A 4 4.24 -2.25 -1.62
N VAL A 5 4.82 -2.11 -0.44
CA VAL A 5 4.62 -0.95 0.43
C VAL A 5 5.96 -0.29 0.72
N ARG A 6 6.01 1.04 0.56
CA ARG A 6 7.17 1.88 0.86
C ARG A 6 6.93 2.75 2.08
N ASP A 7 7.84 2.70 3.05
CA ASP A 7 7.90 3.62 4.18
C ASP A 7 8.54 4.96 3.77
N LYS A 8 7.79 6.06 3.90
CA LYS A 8 8.24 7.40 3.52
C LYS A 8 9.38 7.94 4.41
N ARG A 9 9.56 7.38 5.60
CA ARG A 9 10.52 7.88 6.61
C ARG A 9 11.94 7.46 6.29
N ASN A 10 12.12 6.25 5.78
CA ASN A 10 13.43 5.66 5.53
C ASN A 10 13.60 5.09 4.11
N GLY A 11 12.54 5.11 3.29
CA GLY A 11 12.54 4.56 1.93
C GLY A 11 12.59 3.04 1.88
N ALA A 12 12.33 2.34 2.99
CA ALA A 12 12.29 0.89 3.01
C ALA A 12 11.06 0.40 2.24
N GLU A 13 11.26 -0.66 1.45
CA GLU A 13 10.23 -1.28 0.63
C GLU A 13 10.04 -2.74 1.08
N GLU A 14 8.79 -3.15 1.26
CA GLU A 14 8.44 -4.50 1.68
C GLU A 14 7.23 -5.02 0.90
N TRP A 15 7.28 -6.30 0.53
CA TRP A 15 6.14 -7.00 -0.04
C TRP A 15 5.28 -7.56 1.07
N ILE A 16 4.05 -7.06 1.16
CA ILE A 16 3.10 -7.45 2.21
C ILE A 16 1.74 -7.76 1.62
N THR A 17 0.88 -8.39 2.42
CA THR A 17 -0.51 -8.60 2.05
C THR A 17 -1.31 -7.29 2.09
N LEU A 18 -2.42 -7.24 1.36
CA LEU A 18 -3.36 -6.13 1.39
C LEU A 18 -3.90 -5.84 2.81
N GLU A 19 -4.09 -6.90 3.61
CA GLU A 19 -4.52 -6.80 5.02
C GLU A 19 -3.46 -6.09 5.88
N GLN A 20 -2.18 -6.46 5.74
CA GLN A 20 -1.09 -5.77 6.42
C GLN A 20 -0.92 -4.32 5.94
N ALA A 21 -1.11 -4.07 4.65
CA ALA A 21 -1.09 -2.72 4.10
C ALA A 21 -2.22 -1.87 4.70
N SER A 22 -3.40 -2.43 4.89
CA SER A 22 -4.52 -1.76 5.57
C SER A 22 -4.14 -1.32 6.99
N GLU A 23 -3.47 -2.18 7.75
CA GLU A 23 -2.98 -1.82 9.10
C GLU A 23 -1.94 -0.68 9.08
N LEU A 24 -1.03 -0.67 8.10
CA LEU A 24 0.02 0.34 8.00
C LEU A 24 -0.49 1.69 7.47
N LEU A 25 -1.34 1.66 6.44
CA LEU A 25 -1.88 2.85 5.80
C LEU A 25 -3.04 3.46 6.60
N GLY A 26 -3.74 2.67 7.42
CA GLY A 26 -4.95 3.08 8.12
C GLY A 26 -6.15 3.28 7.17
N ILE A 27 -6.14 2.59 6.04
CA ILE A 27 -7.15 2.65 4.97
C ILE A 27 -7.72 1.23 4.81
N ALA A 28 -9.00 1.09 4.49
CA ALA A 28 -9.59 -0.23 4.33
C ALA A 28 -8.93 -1.00 3.16
N ALA A 29 -8.82 -2.32 3.29
CA ALA A 29 -8.12 -3.14 2.29
C ALA A 29 -8.76 -3.04 0.90
N ASP A 30 -10.09 -2.98 0.83
CA ASP A 30 -10.86 -2.76 -0.41
C ASP A 30 -10.64 -1.37 -1.01
N GLU A 31 -10.54 -0.32 -0.19
CA GLU A 31 -10.20 1.02 -0.67
C GLU A 31 -8.75 1.09 -1.22
N ILE A 32 -7.81 0.35 -0.61
CA ILE A 32 -6.45 0.22 -1.14
C ILE A 32 -6.47 -0.51 -2.48
N ASP A 33 -7.23 -1.60 -2.59
CA ASP A 33 -7.37 -2.39 -3.82
C ASP A 33 -7.90 -1.53 -4.97
N GLU A 34 -9.00 -0.81 -4.73
CA GLU A 34 -9.62 0.08 -5.72
C GLU A 34 -8.67 1.20 -6.15
N ALA A 35 -7.97 1.82 -5.20
CA ALA A 35 -6.98 2.86 -5.50
C ALA A 35 -5.80 2.32 -6.32
N LEU A 36 -5.34 1.11 -6.03
CA LEU A 36 -4.28 0.46 -6.81
C LEU A 36 -4.73 0.13 -8.23
N GLU A 37 -5.96 -0.32 -8.42
CA GLU A 37 -6.51 -0.59 -9.75
C GLU A 37 -6.72 0.69 -10.57
N GLU A 38 -7.17 1.78 -9.93
CA GLU A 38 -7.48 3.04 -10.61
C GLU A 38 -6.23 3.91 -10.86
N PHE A 39 -5.34 4.00 -9.88
CA PHE A 39 -4.22 4.94 -9.87
C PHE A 39 -2.84 4.28 -9.87
N GLY A 40 -2.74 2.98 -9.61
CA GLY A 40 -1.46 2.26 -9.45
C GLY A 40 -0.77 2.48 -8.10
N GLU A 41 -1.30 3.37 -7.26
CA GLU A 41 -0.76 3.69 -5.93
C GLU A 41 -1.86 4.10 -4.94
N CYS A 42 -1.62 3.84 -3.66
CA CYS A 42 -2.46 4.32 -2.56
C CYS A 42 -1.59 4.91 -1.46
N GLU A 43 -1.80 6.18 -1.12
CA GLU A 43 -0.97 6.91 -0.17
C GLU A 43 -1.65 7.02 1.20
N GLY A 44 -1.05 6.40 2.22
CA GLY A 44 -1.38 6.61 3.63
C GLY A 44 -0.51 7.68 4.28
N GLY A 45 -0.57 7.83 5.61
CA GLY A 45 0.22 8.83 6.33
C GLY A 45 1.73 8.68 6.10
N TYR A 46 2.29 7.56 6.58
CA TYR A 46 3.73 7.27 6.50
C TYR A 46 4.11 6.23 5.45
N TYR A 47 3.12 5.63 4.77
CA TYR A 47 3.31 4.50 3.87
C TYR A 47 2.66 4.78 2.52
N ILE A 48 3.20 4.18 1.47
CA ILE A 48 2.65 4.20 0.11
C ILE A 48 2.55 2.76 -0.36
N ALA A 49 1.34 2.32 -0.69
CA ALA A 49 1.11 1.06 -1.38
C ALA A 49 1.27 1.28 -2.89
N LEU A 50 1.93 0.34 -3.55
CA LEU A 50 2.28 0.39 -4.97
C LEU A 50 1.88 -0.93 -5.63
N GLN A 51 1.28 -0.83 -6.82
CA GLN A 51 0.91 -2.00 -7.59
C GLN A 51 2.19 -2.69 -8.11
N PRO A 52 2.33 -4.03 -7.98
CA PRO A 52 3.37 -4.77 -8.67
C PRO A 52 3.23 -4.60 -10.19
N GLU A 53 4.34 -4.26 -10.88
CA GLU A 53 4.43 -4.29 -12.35
C GLU A 53 4.18 -5.69 -12.94
#